data_AF-A0A377KGX9-F1
#
_entry.id   AF-A0A377KGX9-F1
#
_cell.length_a   1.000
_cell.length_b   1.000
_cell.length_c   1.000
_cell.angle_alpha   90.00
_cell.angle_beta   90.00
_cell.angle_gamma   90.00
#
_symmetry.space_group_name_H-M   'P 1'
#
loop_
_entity.id
_entity.type
_entity.pdbx_description
1 polymer ?
#
loop_
_entity_poly.entity_id
_entity_poly.type
_entity_poly.pdbx_seq_one_letter_code
_entity_poly.pdbx_strand_id
1 'polypeptide(L)'
;MAPEFPYLRNNQAYTSYVHALENEYDFIAPQLYNQAGDGISIGTEWIAQNNDSRKYDFLYGISKSFNEGSGGFIQIPANKLAIGIPANEDAAANGFVKDPTTVYQVFEQMEKENTPLKGVMTWSANWDEGMNSAGVAYNESFAKSYRNLFKEKTPDTEKPSKPTNLKGTTTHSTVSLHWTPSTDNVRVSHYNIYQDNQFIGTSTNASYTVANLTPETQYSFSIEAVDPAGNRSLRSDVLMITTNKETGQTQKPSAPRELTVENLTQNSVTFRWAANDASEKVTQYEIYRSGIRVGVTGGTTFSDAGLMAATRYEYQVKAVNAVGTSDASPSIAVTTLGESPQGDTWTSGKAYGVGEIVTYKGGTYRCLQAHTAIPSWTPDITAALWQKIS
;
A
#
# COMPACT_ATOMS: atom_id res chain seq x y z
N MET A 1 -28.00 7.89 30.44
CA MET A 1 -29.33 8.46 30.85
C MET A 1 -30.01 7.52 31.83
N ALA A 2 -30.97 7.98 32.63
CA ALA A 2 -31.72 7.14 33.58
C ALA A 2 -33.24 7.36 33.52
N PRO A 3 -33.90 7.10 32.37
CA PRO A 3 -35.34 7.24 32.24
C PRO A 3 -36.09 6.19 33.05
N GLU A 4 -37.25 6.52 33.59
CA GLU A 4 -38.21 5.51 34.03
C GLU A 4 -38.64 4.67 32.84
N PHE A 5 -38.66 3.34 33.00
CA PHE A 5 -38.83 2.43 31.86
C PHE A 5 -40.11 2.61 31.04
N PRO A 6 -41.25 3.09 31.58
CA PRO A 6 -42.45 3.33 30.77
C PRO A 6 -42.22 4.40 29.69
N TYR A 7 -41.32 5.36 29.92
CA TYR A 7 -40.97 6.38 28.93
C TYR A 7 -40.05 5.89 27.81
N LEU A 8 -39.60 4.63 27.88
CA LEU A 8 -38.88 3.96 26.81
C LEU A 8 -39.79 3.15 25.89
N ARG A 9 -41.12 3.19 26.10
CA ARG A 9 -42.06 2.67 25.11
C ARG A 9 -42.00 3.49 23.83
N ASN A 10 -42.36 2.88 22.70
CA ASN A 10 -42.39 3.57 21.41
C ASN A 10 -43.26 4.83 21.47
N ASN A 11 -42.76 5.92 20.87
CA ASN A 11 -43.41 7.23 20.80
C ASN A 11 -43.63 7.93 22.17
N GLN A 12 -42.79 7.65 23.16
CA GLN A 12 -42.81 8.33 24.46
C GLN A 12 -41.72 9.40 24.57
N ALA A 13 -41.76 10.16 25.68
CA ALA A 13 -40.94 11.34 25.90
C ALA A 13 -39.42 11.14 25.72
N TYR A 14 -38.89 9.94 26.00
CA TYR A 14 -37.46 9.66 25.90
C TYR A 14 -37.01 9.15 24.52
N THR A 15 -37.94 8.71 23.66
CA THR A 15 -37.62 8.13 22.35
C THR A 15 -36.77 9.05 21.49
N SER A 16 -37.10 10.35 21.43
CA SER A 16 -36.36 11.33 20.64
C SER A 16 -34.93 11.54 21.13
N TYR A 17 -34.70 11.57 22.45
CA TYR A 17 -33.37 11.73 23.04
C TYR A 17 -32.47 10.53 22.77
N VAL A 18 -33.01 9.31 22.90
CA VAL A 18 -32.25 8.08 22.68
C VAL A 18 -31.82 7.94 21.22
N HIS A 19 -32.72 8.21 20.26
CA HIS A 19 -32.38 8.18 18.84
C HIS A 19 -31.41 9.30 18.44
N ALA A 20 -31.59 10.52 18.97
CA ALA A 20 -30.69 11.63 18.65
C ALA A 20 -29.25 11.41 19.13
N LEU A 21 -29.05 10.57 20.14
CA LEU A 21 -27.76 10.33 20.80
C LEU A 21 -27.25 8.89 20.62
N GLU A 22 -27.80 8.11 19.70
CA GLU A 22 -27.52 6.67 19.54
C GLU A 22 -26.03 6.32 19.43
N ASN A 23 -25.27 7.20 18.78
CA ASN A 23 -23.81 7.06 18.59
C ASN A 23 -22.98 7.77 19.66
N GLU A 24 -23.60 8.58 20.51
CA GLU A 24 -22.93 9.44 21.50
C GLU A 24 -23.02 8.87 22.92
N TYR A 25 -24.13 8.21 23.29
CA TYR A 25 -24.26 7.69 24.65
C TYR A 25 -23.42 6.42 24.86
N ASP A 26 -22.72 6.37 25.99
CA ASP A 26 -22.02 5.17 26.47
C ASP A 26 -23.01 4.09 26.92
N PHE A 27 -24.00 4.48 27.74
CA PHE A 27 -25.03 3.59 28.23
C PHE A 27 -26.31 4.31 28.72
N ILE A 28 -27.39 3.54 28.82
CA ILE A 28 -28.65 3.92 29.43
C ILE A 28 -28.91 2.98 30.61
N ALA A 29 -29.33 3.54 31.73
CA ALA A 29 -29.64 2.82 32.95
C ALA A 29 -31.12 3.07 33.35
N PRO A 30 -32.09 2.42 32.70
CA PRO A 30 -33.50 2.67 32.98
C PRO A 30 -33.83 2.39 34.45
N GLN A 31 -34.66 3.24 35.05
CA GLN A 31 -35.16 3.04 36.40
C GLN A 31 -36.26 1.97 36.35
N LEU A 32 -35.96 0.77 36.85
CA LEU A 32 -36.89 -0.36 36.94
C LEU A 32 -37.60 -0.39 38.30
N TYR A 33 -37.90 0.79 38.83
CA TYR A 33 -38.46 1.02 40.15
C TYR A 33 -39.41 2.22 40.17
N ASN A 34 -40.22 2.32 41.22
CA ASN A 34 -41.29 3.31 41.40
C ASN A 34 -42.45 3.25 40.39
N GLN A 35 -42.55 2.20 39.55
CA GLN A 35 -43.59 2.06 38.53
C GLN A 35 -44.70 1.07 38.89
N ALA A 36 -44.55 0.37 40.02
CA ALA A 36 -45.54 -0.53 40.60
C ALA A 36 -46.08 -1.57 39.60
N GLY A 37 -47.34 -1.40 39.18
CA GLY A 37 -48.08 -2.35 38.34
C GLY A 37 -47.71 -2.30 36.85
N ASP A 38 -46.94 -1.31 36.40
CA ASP A 38 -46.42 -1.29 35.03
C ASP A 38 -45.41 -2.44 34.83
N GLY A 39 -45.19 -2.87 33.59
CA GLY A 39 -44.51 -4.12 33.34
C GLY A 39 -44.37 -4.47 31.86
N ILE A 40 -44.23 -5.77 31.62
CA ILE A 40 -44.05 -6.36 30.29
C ILE A 40 -45.03 -7.52 30.09
N SER A 41 -45.31 -7.82 28.83
CA SER A 41 -46.04 -9.04 28.46
C SER A 41 -45.05 -10.15 28.10
N ILE A 42 -45.22 -11.34 28.70
CA ILE A 42 -44.51 -12.56 28.31
C ILE A 42 -45.57 -13.56 27.83
N GLY A 43 -45.62 -13.79 26.52
CA GLY A 43 -46.75 -14.49 25.90
C GLY A 43 -48.05 -13.72 26.16
N THR A 44 -49.01 -14.36 26.84
CA THR A 44 -50.29 -13.75 27.22
C THR A 44 -50.32 -13.20 28.64
N GLU A 45 -49.26 -13.39 29.44
CA GLU A 45 -49.22 -12.96 30.84
C GLU A 45 -48.63 -11.57 30.98
N TRP A 46 -49.22 -10.76 31.88
CA TRP A 46 -48.64 -9.47 32.30
C TRP A 46 -47.77 -9.66 33.53
N ILE A 47 -46.50 -9.30 33.42
CA ILE A 47 -45.54 -9.35 34.51
C ILE A 47 -45.24 -7.92 34.96
N ALA A 48 -45.85 -7.54 36.08
CA ALA A 48 -45.65 -6.25 36.70
C ALA A 48 -44.26 -6.13 37.37
N GLN A 49 -43.71 -4.93 37.35
CA GLN A 49 -42.42 -4.58 37.93
C GLN A 49 -42.36 -4.84 39.44
N ASN A 50 -43.47 -4.66 40.16
CA ASN A 50 -43.61 -4.96 41.58
C ASN A 50 -43.94 -6.43 41.92
N ASN A 51 -43.94 -7.34 40.93
CA ASN A 51 -44.18 -8.76 41.17
C ASN A 51 -42.88 -9.47 41.59
N ASP A 52 -42.66 -9.58 42.91
CA ASP A 52 -41.43 -10.17 43.45
C ASP A 52 -41.29 -11.67 43.16
N SER A 53 -42.39 -12.43 43.05
CA SER A 53 -42.32 -13.86 42.71
C SER A 53 -41.95 -14.12 41.26
N ARG A 54 -42.06 -13.09 40.41
CA ARG A 54 -41.71 -13.12 38.97
C ARG A 54 -40.59 -12.12 38.65
N LYS A 55 -39.75 -11.77 39.64
CA LYS A 55 -38.70 -10.74 39.47
C LYS A 55 -37.71 -11.09 38.36
N TYR A 56 -37.28 -12.35 38.28
CA TYR A 56 -36.42 -12.84 37.21
C TYR A 56 -37.06 -12.60 35.84
N ASP A 57 -38.30 -13.06 35.65
CA ASP A 57 -39.02 -12.93 34.38
C ASP A 57 -39.17 -11.47 33.97
N PHE A 58 -39.48 -10.58 34.92
CA PHE A 58 -39.54 -9.15 34.66
C PHE A 58 -38.17 -8.61 34.20
N LEU A 59 -37.11 -8.81 34.97
CA LEU A 59 -35.79 -8.22 34.70
C LEU A 59 -35.15 -8.79 33.42
N TYR A 60 -35.20 -10.09 33.22
CA TYR A 60 -34.71 -10.74 32.00
C TYR A 60 -35.57 -10.32 30.79
N GLY A 61 -36.89 -10.42 30.91
CA GLY A 61 -37.81 -10.10 29.81
C GLY A 61 -37.71 -8.65 29.36
N ILE A 62 -37.63 -7.68 30.28
CA ILE A 62 -37.51 -6.26 29.91
C ILE A 62 -36.15 -5.94 29.31
N SER A 63 -35.08 -6.57 29.82
CA SER A 63 -33.73 -6.42 29.25
C SER A 63 -33.66 -6.93 27.82
N LYS A 64 -34.32 -8.08 27.56
CA LYS A 64 -34.46 -8.64 26.22
C LYS A 64 -35.29 -7.74 25.31
N SER A 65 -36.44 -7.23 25.78
CA SER A 65 -37.26 -6.29 25.03
C SER A 65 -36.49 -5.03 24.63
N PHE A 66 -35.66 -4.47 25.51
CA PHE A 66 -34.78 -3.37 25.15
C PHE A 66 -33.72 -3.77 24.12
N ASN A 67 -33.02 -4.88 24.30
CA ASN A 67 -31.99 -5.30 23.35
C ASN A 67 -32.54 -5.55 21.94
N GLU A 68 -33.75 -6.09 21.85
CA GLU A 68 -34.42 -6.42 20.59
C GLU A 68 -35.25 -5.27 20.00
N GLY A 69 -35.59 -4.25 20.79
CA GLY A 69 -36.60 -3.26 20.42
C GLY A 69 -38.00 -3.88 20.28
N SER A 70 -38.34 -4.84 21.15
CA SER A 70 -39.58 -5.62 21.13
C SER A 70 -40.51 -5.27 22.30
N GLY A 71 -41.70 -5.88 22.38
CA GLY A 71 -42.62 -5.65 23.51
C GLY A 71 -43.17 -4.21 23.64
N GLY A 72 -43.06 -3.42 22.57
CA GLY A 72 -43.47 -2.01 22.56
C GLY A 72 -42.41 -1.04 23.09
N PHE A 73 -41.17 -1.48 23.31
CA PHE A 73 -40.04 -0.65 23.73
C PHE A 73 -39.11 -0.29 22.57
N ILE A 74 -38.42 0.83 22.71
CA ILE A 74 -37.33 1.21 21.80
C ILE A 74 -36.11 0.30 22.01
N GLN A 75 -35.26 0.21 20.99
CA GLN A 75 -34.05 -0.58 21.08
C GLN A 75 -32.96 0.15 21.89
N ILE A 76 -32.37 -0.56 22.87
CA ILE A 76 -31.14 -0.18 23.57
C ILE A 76 -30.24 -1.42 23.55
N PRO A 77 -29.10 -1.40 22.83
CA PRO A 77 -28.20 -2.55 22.77
C PRO A 77 -27.77 -3.02 24.16
N ALA A 78 -27.76 -4.33 24.39
CA ALA A 78 -27.44 -4.91 25.71
C ALA A 78 -26.08 -4.44 26.27
N ASN A 79 -25.07 -4.31 25.41
CA ASN A 79 -23.75 -3.81 25.78
C ASN A 79 -23.71 -2.30 26.14
N LYS A 80 -24.83 -1.59 25.98
CA LYS A 80 -25.08 -0.22 26.42
C LYS A 80 -26.25 -0.13 27.43
N LEU A 81 -26.77 -1.25 27.92
CA LEU A 81 -27.90 -1.30 28.85
C LEU A 81 -27.44 -1.68 30.25
N ALA A 82 -27.72 -0.82 31.23
CA ALA A 82 -27.56 -1.13 32.64
C ALA A 82 -28.94 -1.25 33.32
N ILE A 83 -29.10 -2.22 34.22
CA ILE A 83 -30.34 -2.44 34.98
C ILE A 83 -30.36 -1.48 36.18
N GLY A 84 -31.27 -0.51 36.20
CA GLY A 84 -31.44 0.41 37.33
C GLY A 84 -32.38 -0.16 38.39
N ILE A 85 -31.85 -0.47 39.57
CA ILE A 85 -32.60 -1.06 40.69
C ILE A 85 -32.31 -0.34 42.03
N PRO A 86 -33.27 -0.27 42.97
CA PRO A 86 -33.07 0.41 44.24
C PRO A 86 -32.00 -0.26 45.10
N ALA A 87 -31.28 0.52 45.90
CA ALA A 87 -30.24 0.00 46.79
C ALA A 87 -30.82 -0.94 47.86
N ASN A 88 -32.00 -0.59 48.37
CA ASN A 88 -32.75 -1.31 49.40
C ASN A 88 -34.25 -0.95 49.33
N GLU A 89 -35.06 -1.51 50.24
CA GLU A 89 -36.51 -1.29 50.30
C GLU A 89 -36.92 0.15 50.63
N ASP A 90 -36.07 0.94 51.30
CA ASP A 90 -36.37 2.35 51.63
C ASP A 90 -35.98 3.30 50.49
N ALA A 91 -35.13 2.86 49.56
CA ALA A 91 -34.63 3.69 48.46
C ALA A 91 -35.66 3.97 47.36
N ALA A 92 -36.68 3.11 47.24
CA ALA A 92 -37.79 3.27 46.30
C ALA A 92 -39.04 2.54 46.80
N ALA A 93 -40.22 3.05 46.46
CA ALA A 93 -41.49 2.48 46.92
C ALA A 93 -41.74 1.05 46.41
N ASN A 94 -41.11 0.64 45.31
CA ASN A 94 -41.15 -0.70 44.75
C ASN A 94 -39.95 -0.92 43.84
N GLY A 95 -39.60 -2.18 43.58
CA GLY A 95 -38.54 -2.56 42.62
C GLY A 95 -37.25 -3.04 43.22
N PHE A 96 -37.10 -2.98 44.54
CA PHE A 96 -36.02 -3.65 45.22
C PHE A 96 -36.00 -5.15 44.88
N VAL A 97 -34.81 -5.68 44.62
CA VAL A 97 -34.61 -7.09 44.31
C VAL A 97 -34.21 -7.79 45.61
N LYS A 98 -35.17 -8.50 46.22
CA LYS A 98 -35.00 -9.15 47.53
C LYS A 98 -33.95 -10.26 47.54
N ASP A 99 -33.85 -11.01 46.45
CA ASP A 99 -32.84 -12.04 46.26
C ASP A 99 -31.85 -11.62 45.17
N PRO A 100 -30.63 -11.18 45.55
CA PRO A 100 -29.62 -10.72 44.60
C PRO A 100 -29.27 -11.77 43.53
N THR A 101 -29.42 -13.07 43.82
CA THR A 101 -29.10 -14.14 42.85
C THR A 101 -29.96 -14.04 41.59
N THR A 102 -31.14 -13.45 41.69
CA THR A 102 -32.02 -13.14 40.54
C THR A 102 -31.29 -12.29 39.50
N VAL A 103 -30.54 -11.27 39.93
CA VAL A 103 -29.79 -10.41 39.00
C VAL A 103 -28.64 -11.19 38.36
N TYR A 104 -27.92 -12.02 39.12
CA TYR A 104 -26.87 -12.89 38.57
C TYR A 104 -27.42 -13.83 37.48
N GLN A 105 -28.58 -14.44 37.70
CA GLN A 105 -29.23 -15.31 36.72
C GLN A 105 -29.59 -14.55 35.44
N VAL A 106 -30.09 -13.30 35.54
CA VAL A 106 -30.39 -12.45 34.37
C VAL A 106 -29.12 -12.19 33.56
N PHE A 107 -28.03 -11.80 34.22
CA PHE A 107 -26.74 -11.53 33.56
C PHE A 107 -26.18 -12.80 32.89
N GLU A 108 -26.20 -13.93 33.59
CA GLU A 108 -25.75 -15.21 33.05
C GLU A 108 -26.58 -15.63 31.82
N GLN A 109 -27.90 -15.44 31.87
CA GLN A 109 -28.77 -15.77 30.75
C GLN A 109 -28.52 -14.86 29.53
N MET A 110 -28.38 -13.56 29.73
CA MET A 110 -28.04 -12.60 28.67
C MET A 110 -26.65 -12.89 28.05
N GLU A 111 -25.67 -13.31 28.87
CA GLU A 111 -24.35 -13.74 28.40
C GLU A 111 -24.42 -15.03 27.57
N LYS A 112 -25.22 -16.04 27.99
CA LYS A 112 -25.48 -17.25 27.21
C LYS A 112 -26.11 -16.95 25.84
N GLU A 113 -26.88 -15.88 25.74
CA GLU A 113 -27.48 -15.38 24.50
C GLU A 113 -26.56 -14.44 23.71
N ASN A 114 -25.29 -14.32 24.11
CA ASN A 114 -24.29 -13.45 23.48
C ASN A 114 -24.70 -11.97 23.42
N THR A 115 -25.47 -11.53 24.43
CA THR A 115 -25.95 -10.15 24.60
C THR A 115 -25.63 -9.64 26.01
N PRO A 116 -24.36 -9.64 26.45
CA PRO A 116 -24.00 -9.31 27.82
C PRO A 116 -24.43 -7.86 28.16
N LEU A 117 -25.10 -7.72 29.30
CA LEU A 117 -25.53 -6.43 29.83
C LEU A 117 -24.33 -5.59 30.29
N LYS A 118 -24.46 -4.26 30.15
CA LYS A 118 -23.40 -3.31 30.54
C LYS A 118 -23.18 -3.25 32.04
N GLY A 119 -24.26 -3.28 32.83
CA GLY A 119 -24.14 -3.36 34.28
C GLY A 119 -25.40 -3.09 35.09
N VAL A 120 -25.23 -2.71 36.36
CA VAL A 120 -26.33 -2.27 37.23
C VAL A 120 -26.12 -0.82 37.63
N MET A 121 -27.21 -0.12 37.87
CA MET A 121 -27.22 1.22 38.45
C MET A 121 -28.12 1.18 39.67
N THR A 122 -27.80 2.00 40.68
CA THR A 122 -28.66 2.10 41.85
C THR A 122 -28.97 3.52 42.26
N TRP A 123 -30.19 3.70 42.74
CA TRP A 123 -30.54 4.80 43.60
C TRP A 123 -30.52 4.28 45.05
N SER A 124 -29.57 4.65 45.89
CA SER A 124 -28.34 5.42 45.60
C SER A 124 -27.23 4.98 46.56
N ALA A 125 -25.99 5.46 46.37
CA ALA A 125 -24.92 5.23 47.35
C ALA A 125 -25.30 5.71 48.77
N ASN A 126 -25.97 6.87 48.88
CA ASN A 126 -26.46 7.38 50.16
C ASN A 126 -27.48 6.45 50.83
N TRP A 127 -28.35 5.81 50.03
CA TRP A 127 -29.29 4.82 50.56
C TRP A 127 -28.59 3.53 50.99
N ASP A 128 -27.55 3.11 50.26
CA ASP A 128 -26.80 1.89 50.58
C ASP A 128 -25.94 2.02 51.85
N GLU A 129 -25.42 3.22 52.12
CA GLU A 129 -24.74 3.57 53.37
C GLU A 129 -25.71 3.93 54.51
N GLY A 130 -27.00 4.14 54.19
CA GLY A 130 -28.03 4.64 55.09
C GLY A 130 -28.49 3.61 56.15
N MET A 131 -29.56 3.97 56.85
CA MET A 131 -30.21 3.14 57.86
C MET A 131 -31.71 3.06 57.60
N ASN A 132 -32.33 1.95 57.99
CA ASN A 132 -33.78 1.81 57.95
C ASN A 132 -34.47 2.59 59.09
N SER A 133 -35.82 2.63 59.07
CA SER A 133 -36.62 3.32 60.09
C SER A 133 -36.42 2.82 61.53
N ALA A 134 -35.88 1.61 61.72
CA ALA A 134 -35.51 1.06 63.03
C ALA A 134 -34.06 1.41 63.46
N GLY A 135 -33.35 2.22 62.67
CA GLY A 135 -31.96 2.61 62.94
C GLY A 135 -30.92 1.54 62.58
N VAL A 136 -31.29 0.52 61.80
CA VAL A 136 -30.37 -0.53 61.36
C VAL A 136 -29.71 -0.12 60.06
N ALA A 137 -28.37 -0.09 60.03
CA ALA A 137 -27.60 0.27 58.84
C ALA A 137 -27.71 -0.77 57.72
N TYR A 138 -27.87 -0.29 56.49
CA TYR A 138 -27.80 -1.11 55.28
C TYR A 138 -26.38 -1.57 54.96
N ASN A 139 -25.38 -0.83 55.43
CA ASN A 139 -23.97 -1.25 55.45
C ASN A 139 -23.49 -1.72 54.07
N GLU A 140 -23.69 -0.91 53.03
CA GLU A 140 -23.24 -1.16 51.65
C GLU A 140 -23.78 -2.50 51.09
N SER A 141 -24.99 -2.88 51.48
CA SER A 141 -25.61 -4.15 51.09
C SER A 141 -25.69 -4.34 49.58
N PHE A 142 -26.08 -3.32 48.82
CA PHE A 142 -26.17 -3.35 47.37
C PHE A 142 -24.79 -3.55 46.74
N ALA A 143 -23.81 -2.73 47.13
CA ALA A 143 -22.44 -2.84 46.63
C ALA A 143 -21.87 -4.24 46.94
N LYS A 144 -22.06 -4.75 48.16
CA LYS A 144 -21.60 -6.10 48.54
C LYS A 144 -22.30 -7.21 47.77
N SER A 145 -23.59 -7.07 47.50
CA SER A 145 -24.38 -8.04 46.73
C SER A 145 -23.95 -8.12 45.27
N TYR A 146 -23.56 -6.99 44.65
CA TYR A 146 -23.37 -6.91 43.20
C TYR A 146 -21.94 -6.66 42.74
N ARG A 147 -20.97 -6.43 43.65
CA ARG A 147 -19.54 -6.23 43.31
C ARG A 147 -18.92 -7.34 42.46
N ASN A 148 -19.45 -8.55 42.54
CA ASN A 148 -18.94 -9.71 41.79
C ASN A 148 -19.68 -9.97 40.47
N LEU A 149 -20.75 -9.21 40.15
CA LEU A 149 -21.40 -9.28 38.83
C LEU A 149 -20.43 -8.87 37.72
N PHE A 150 -19.59 -7.89 38.03
CA PHE A 150 -18.53 -7.44 37.15
C PHE A 150 -17.26 -8.06 37.71
N LYS A 151 -16.67 -8.99 36.96
CA LYS A 151 -15.27 -9.33 37.21
C LYS A 151 -14.51 -8.02 37.08
N GLU A 152 -14.12 -7.41 38.21
CA GLU A 152 -13.06 -6.41 38.15
C GLU A 152 -11.92 -7.09 37.44
N LYS A 153 -11.64 -6.63 36.23
CA LYS A 153 -10.49 -7.12 35.49
C LYS A 153 -9.32 -6.56 36.29
N THR A 154 -8.76 -7.38 37.17
CA THR A 154 -7.49 -7.06 37.82
C THR A 154 -6.56 -6.56 36.72
N PRO A 155 -6.02 -5.33 36.82
CA PRO A 155 -5.14 -4.82 35.79
C PRO A 155 -4.09 -5.86 35.51
N ASP A 156 -3.96 -6.24 34.24
CA ASP A 156 -2.95 -7.21 33.85
C ASP A 156 -1.58 -6.57 34.05
N THR A 157 -0.75 -7.19 34.87
CA THR A 157 0.60 -6.72 35.19
C THR A 157 1.68 -7.69 34.69
N GLU A 158 1.28 -8.82 34.12
CA GLU A 158 2.23 -9.80 33.60
C GLU A 158 2.77 -9.31 32.26
N LYS A 159 4.07 -9.44 32.06
CA LYS A 159 4.70 -9.07 30.78
C LYS A 159 4.67 -10.27 29.85
N PRO A 160 4.47 -10.06 28.54
CA PRO A 160 4.66 -11.12 27.57
C PRO A 160 6.05 -11.76 27.65
N SER A 161 6.17 -13.01 27.18
CA SER A 161 7.46 -13.67 27.04
C SER A 161 8.36 -12.97 26.01
N LYS A 162 9.68 -13.03 26.21
CA LYS A 162 10.67 -12.48 25.27
C LYS A 162 10.54 -13.18 23.90
N PRO A 163 10.44 -12.44 22.77
CA PRO A 163 10.50 -13.04 21.44
C PRO A 163 11.82 -13.80 21.22
N THR A 164 11.77 -15.00 20.64
CA THR A 164 12.94 -15.86 20.41
C THR A 164 13.10 -16.23 18.94
N ASN A 165 14.25 -16.79 18.57
CA ASN A 165 14.56 -17.25 17.20
C ASN A 165 14.37 -16.16 16.13
N LEU A 166 14.76 -14.92 16.43
CA LEU A 166 14.75 -13.84 15.44
C LEU A 166 15.72 -14.17 14.30
N LYS A 167 15.19 -14.23 13.08
CA LYS A 167 15.91 -14.51 11.84
C LYS A 167 15.44 -13.58 10.73
N GLY A 168 16.28 -13.38 9.72
CA GLY A 168 15.97 -12.51 8.59
C GLY A 168 16.50 -13.05 7.27
N THR A 169 15.84 -12.68 6.19
CA THR A 169 16.34 -12.84 4.81
C THR A 169 16.48 -11.47 4.16
N THR A 170 17.48 -11.30 3.30
CA THR A 170 17.83 -9.98 2.74
C THR A 170 17.71 -9.94 1.22
N THR A 171 17.38 -8.75 0.72
CA THR A 171 17.68 -8.30 -0.65
C THR A 171 18.73 -7.19 -0.59
N HIS A 172 18.95 -6.46 -1.68
CA HIS A 172 19.81 -5.27 -1.64
C HIS A 172 19.17 -4.08 -0.90
N SER A 173 17.84 -4.06 -0.74
CA SER A 173 17.12 -2.90 -0.18
C SER A 173 16.03 -3.27 0.85
N THR A 174 15.89 -4.55 1.18
CA THR A 174 14.90 -5.03 2.15
C THR A 174 15.44 -6.12 3.06
N VAL A 175 14.86 -6.24 4.25
CA VAL A 175 15.06 -7.35 5.19
C VAL A 175 13.70 -7.86 5.66
N SER A 176 13.42 -9.16 5.47
CA SER A 176 12.21 -9.81 5.97
C SER A 176 12.51 -10.57 7.26
N LEU A 177 12.04 -10.03 8.38
CA LEU A 177 12.23 -10.57 9.73
C LEU A 177 11.12 -11.56 10.10
N HIS A 178 11.49 -12.63 10.79
CA HIS A 178 10.60 -13.63 11.36
C HIS A 178 11.12 -14.07 12.73
N TRP A 179 10.22 -14.37 13.67
CA TRP A 179 10.57 -14.86 15.00
C TRP A 179 9.53 -15.85 15.52
N THR A 180 9.84 -16.53 16.63
CA THR A 180 8.87 -17.37 17.34
C THR A 180 7.91 -16.46 18.12
N PRO A 181 6.57 -16.60 17.95
CA PRO A 181 5.59 -15.81 18.69
C PRO A 181 5.78 -15.89 20.21
N SER A 182 5.65 -14.76 20.87
CA SER A 182 5.57 -14.66 22.33
C SER A 182 4.22 -15.16 22.84
N THR A 183 4.18 -15.46 24.14
CA THR A 183 3.00 -15.87 24.90
C THR A 183 2.78 -14.94 26.06
N ASP A 184 1.56 -14.88 26.55
CA ASP A 184 1.12 -14.00 27.63
C ASP A 184 -0.11 -14.62 28.32
N ASN A 185 -0.38 -14.27 29.57
CA ASN A 185 -1.52 -14.77 30.34
C ASN A 185 -2.88 -14.35 29.73
N VAL A 186 -2.95 -13.21 29.04
CA VAL A 186 -4.14 -12.76 28.31
C VAL A 186 -3.95 -12.95 26.81
N ARG A 187 -2.97 -12.24 26.22
CA ARG A 187 -2.50 -12.39 24.83
C ARG A 187 -1.43 -11.34 24.52
N VAL A 188 -0.61 -11.62 23.53
CA VAL A 188 0.20 -10.60 22.87
C VAL A 188 -0.69 -9.73 21.97
N SER A 189 -0.61 -8.41 22.11
CA SER A 189 -1.31 -7.46 21.24
C SER A 189 -0.53 -7.19 19.95
N HIS A 190 0.76 -6.88 20.07
CA HIS A 190 1.64 -6.56 18.95
C HIS A 190 3.11 -6.69 19.35
N TYR A 191 3.99 -6.50 18.38
CA TYR A 191 5.44 -6.44 18.54
C TYR A 191 5.94 -5.07 18.11
N ASN A 192 6.89 -4.52 18.87
CA ASN A 192 7.68 -3.35 18.48
C ASN A 192 8.97 -3.81 17.79
N ILE A 193 9.26 -3.25 16.61
CA ILE A 193 10.44 -3.57 15.82
C ILE A 193 11.43 -2.42 15.98
N TYR A 194 12.67 -2.77 16.30
CA TYR A 194 13.77 -1.82 16.42
C TYR A 194 14.86 -2.13 15.39
N GLN A 195 15.29 -1.11 14.66
CA GLN A 195 16.46 -1.13 13.78
C GLN A 195 17.51 -0.19 14.39
N ASP A 196 18.74 -0.67 14.59
CA ASP A 196 19.84 0.12 15.15
C ASP A 196 19.43 0.83 16.45
N ASN A 197 18.73 0.07 17.29
CA ASN A 197 18.16 0.50 18.56
C ASN A 197 17.06 1.58 18.48
N GLN A 198 16.64 1.99 17.28
CA GLN A 198 15.54 2.92 17.05
C GLN A 198 14.26 2.18 16.70
N PHE A 199 13.13 2.63 17.25
CA PHE A 199 11.81 2.08 16.92
C PHE A 199 11.43 2.46 15.49
N ILE A 200 11.08 1.46 14.68
CA ILE A 200 10.71 1.68 13.26
C ILE A 200 9.27 1.31 12.94
N GLY A 201 8.57 0.61 13.84
CA GLY A 201 7.16 0.28 13.65
C GLY A 201 6.69 -0.90 14.48
N THR A 202 5.44 -1.28 14.26
CA THR A 202 4.77 -2.39 14.94
C THR A 202 4.32 -3.49 13.99
N SER A 203 4.18 -4.72 14.49
CA SER A 203 3.53 -5.83 13.78
C SER A 203 2.60 -6.58 14.71
N THR A 204 1.41 -6.96 14.24
CA THR A 204 0.54 -7.91 14.95
C THR A 204 0.91 -9.37 14.68
N ASN A 205 1.75 -9.62 13.66
CA ASN A 205 2.24 -10.94 13.29
C ASN A 205 3.67 -11.14 13.79
N ALA A 206 4.12 -12.39 13.90
CA ALA A 206 5.51 -12.73 14.22
C ALA A 206 6.47 -12.59 13.01
N SER A 207 6.25 -11.53 12.23
CA SER A 207 7.03 -11.16 11.06
C SER A 207 6.92 -9.67 10.77
N TYR A 208 7.93 -9.10 10.11
CA TYR A 208 7.96 -7.71 9.67
C TYR A 208 8.95 -7.53 8.51
N THR A 209 8.60 -6.72 7.51
CA THR A 209 9.53 -6.41 6.40
C THR A 209 9.98 -4.97 6.48
N VAL A 210 11.29 -4.80 6.57
CA VAL A 210 11.96 -3.50 6.54
C VAL A 210 12.36 -3.20 5.10
N ALA A 211 12.07 -2.00 4.61
CA ALA A 211 12.33 -1.58 3.24
C ALA A 211 13.21 -0.31 3.20
N ASN A 212 13.61 0.10 2.00
CA ASN A 212 14.45 1.28 1.75
C ASN A 212 15.81 1.24 2.45
N LEU A 213 16.38 0.05 2.56
CA LEU A 213 17.72 -0.16 3.12
C LEU A 213 18.79 0.09 2.05
N THR A 214 20.00 0.44 2.51
CA THR A 214 21.16 0.63 1.62
C THR A 214 21.80 -0.72 1.32
N PRO A 215 22.20 -1.01 0.08
CA PRO A 215 22.95 -2.23 -0.27
C PRO A 215 24.26 -2.36 0.49
N GLU A 216 24.74 -3.60 0.66
CA GLU A 216 26.01 -3.94 1.31
C GLU A 216 26.21 -3.28 2.69
N THR A 217 25.11 -3.02 3.41
CA THR A 217 25.10 -2.31 4.69
C THR A 217 24.65 -3.25 5.80
N GLN A 218 25.39 -3.28 6.90
CA GLN A 218 25.04 -4.06 8.08
C GLN A 218 24.04 -3.29 8.94
N TYR A 219 22.96 -3.96 9.34
CA TYR A 219 21.92 -3.47 10.23
C TYR A 219 21.76 -4.39 11.44
N SER A 220 21.27 -3.83 12.54
CA SER A 220 20.91 -4.58 13.74
C SER A 220 19.41 -4.53 14.00
N PHE A 221 18.80 -5.67 14.32
CA PHE A 221 17.36 -5.77 14.60
C PHE A 221 17.08 -6.43 15.95
N SER A 222 16.10 -5.90 16.68
CA SER A 222 15.57 -6.53 17.89
C SER A 222 14.06 -6.30 18.01
N ILE A 223 13.36 -7.24 18.66
CA ILE A 223 11.90 -7.24 18.76
C ILE A 223 11.46 -7.30 20.22
N GLU A 224 10.44 -6.55 20.59
CA GLU A 224 9.78 -6.56 21.90
C GLU A 224 8.29 -6.90 21.72
N ALA A 225 7.71 -7.68 22.61
CA ALA A 225 6.28 -8.00 22.60
C ALA A 225 5.52 -7.09 23.58
N VAL A 226 4.29 -6.71 23.21
CA VAL A 226 3.43 -5.82 24.00
C VAL A 226 2.04 -6.45 24.11
N ASP A 227 1.45 -6.43 25.30
CA ASP A 227 0.09 -6.91 25.58
C ASP A 227 -0.97 -5.78 25.43
N PRO A 228 -2.27 -6.05 25.60
CA PRO A 228 -3.31 -5.03 25.61
C PRO A 228 -3.27 -4.05 26.80
N ALA A 229 -2.61 -4.41 27.90
CA ALA A 229 -2.47 -3.56 29.10
C ALA A 229 -1.26 -2.61 29.01
N GLY A 230 -0.41 -2.77 27.99
CA GLY A 230 0.80 -1.99 27.77
C GLY A 230 2.06 -2.57 28.43
N ASN A 231 2.00 -3.77 29.00
CA ASN A 231 3.17 -4.46 29.52
C ASN A 231 4.08 -4.89 28.35
N ARG A 232 5.38 -4.72 28.55
CA ARG A 232 6.39 -4.99 27.52
C ARG A 232 7.38 -6.05 27.96
N SER A 233 7.66 -7.00 27.09
CA SER A 233 8.65 -8.04 27.33
C SER A 233 10.09 -7.50 27.31
N LEU A 234 11.06 -8.36 27.63
CA LEU A 234 12.45 -8.08 27.24
C LEU A 234 12.59 -8.14 25.72
N ARG A 235 13.46 -7.31 25.16
CA ARG A 235 13.83 -7.40 23.73
C ARG A 235 14.46 -8.76 23.43
N SER A 236 14.24 -9.25 22.21
CA SER A 236 14.91 -10.41 21.62
C SER A 236 16.44 -10.25 21.66
N ASP A 237 17.16 -11.34 21.40
CA ASP A 237 18.57 -11.21 21.03
C ASP A 237 18.70 -10.39 19.74
N VAL A 238 19.82 -9.67 19.60
CA VAL A 238 20.07 -8.81 18.44
C VAL A 238 20.44 -9.66 17.24
N LEU A 239 19.72 -9.48 16.13
CA LEU A 239 20.08 -10.01 14.83
C LEU A 239 20.94 -8.99 14.08
N MET A 240 22.20 -9.32 13.84
CA MET A 240 23.06 -8.60 12.91
C MET A 240 22.90 -9.20 11.51
N ILE A 241 22.58 -8.37 10.52
CA ILE A 241 22.37 -8.84 9.15
C ILE A 241 22.81 -7.80 8.12
N THR A 242 23.43 -8.24 7.02
CA THR A 242 23.94 -7.36 5.96
C THR A 242 23.08 -7.50 4.71
N THR A 243 22.65 -6.39 4.13
CA THR A 243 21.93 -6.38 2.85
C THR A 243 22.82 -6.87 1.71
N ASN A 244 22.21 -7.47 0.70
CA ASN A 244 22.96 -7.98 -0.45
C ASN A 244 23.52 -6.84 -1.29
N LYS A 245 24.50 -7.17 -2.14
CA LYS A 245 24.91 -6.29 -3.21
C LYS A 245 23.75 -6.01 -4.17
N GLU A 246 23.62 -4.77 -4.60
CA GLU A 246 22.71 -4.40 -5.67
C GLU A 246 23.22 -5.01 -6.99
N THR A 247 22.41 -5.87 -7.62
CA THR A 247 22.70 -6.46 -8.92
C THR A 247 21.62 -6.03 -9.91
N GLY A 248 22.03 -5.57 -11.11
CA GLY A 248 21.09 -5.24 -12.19
C GLY A 248 20.96 -3.76 -12.57
N GLN A 249 21.86 -2.87 -12.14
CA GLN A 249 21.96 -1.56 -12.78
C GLN A 249 22.35 -1.75 -14.25
N THR A 250 21.50 -1.29 -15.16
CA THR A 250 21.84 -1.23 -16.60
C THR A 250 23.06 -0.32 -16.70
N GLN A 251 24.14 -0.78 -17.31
CA GLN A 251 25.34 0.03 -17.55
C GLN A 251 25.27 0.64 -18.95
N LYS A 252 26.21 1.53 -19.29
CA LYS A 252 26.39 1.94 -20.70
C LYS A 252 26.61 0.68 -21.56
N PRO A 253 26.10 0.63 -22.80
CA PRO A 253 26.30 -0.54 -23.65
C PRO A 253 27.78 -0.81 -23.92
N SER A 254 28.10 -2.05 -24.26
CA SER A 254 29.40 -2.40 -24.82
C SER A 254 29.58 -1.75 -26.20
N ALA A 255 30.83 -1.53 -26.62
CA ALA A 255 31.09 -0.98 -27.96
C ALA A 255 30.56 -1.95 -29.05
N PRO A 256 29.84 -1.45 -30.08
CA PRO A 256 29.42 -2.27 -31.21
C PRO A 256 30.59 -3.02 -31.86
N ARG A 257 30.33 -4.24 -32.31
CA ARG A 257 31.35 -5.13 -32.90
C ARG A 257 30.98 -5.51 -34.32
N GLU A 258 31.96 -6.05 -35.05
CA GLU A 258 31.77 -6.57 -36.41
C GLU A 258 31.24 -5.53 -37.40
N LEU A 259 31.67 -4.28 -37.24
CA LEU A 259 31.37 -3.23 -38.21
C LEU A 259 32.00 -3.60 -39.57
N THR A 260 31.15 -3.78 -40.58
CA THR A 260 31.53 -4.22 -41.93
C THR A 260 30.77 -3.41 -42.98
N VAL A 261 31.31 -3.40 -44.19
CA VAL A 261 30.72 -2.73 -45.35
C VAL A 261 29.92 -3.75 -46.13
N GLU A 262 28.63 -3.48 -46.32
CA GLU A 262 27.74 -4.33 -47.13
C GLU A 262 27.69 -3.88 -48.59
N ASN A 263 27.67 -2.56 -48.82
CA ASN A 263 27.60 -1.98 -50.15
C ASN A 263 28.45 -0.71 -50.20
N LEU A 264 29.12 -0.51 -51.33
CA LEU A 264 29.99 0.63 -51.57
C LEU A 264 29.80 1.09 -53.01
N THR A 265 29.43 2.36 -53.18
CA THR A 265 29.26 2.98 -54.49
C THR A 265 30.26 4.12 -54.66
N GLN A 266 30.14 4.88 -55.74
CA GLN A 266 30.91 6.11 -55.94
C GLN A 266 30.50 7.25 -55.00
N ASN A 267 29.30 7.21 -54.41
CA ASN A 267 28.76 8.32 -53.60
C ASN A 267 28.03 7.88 -52.32
N SER A 268 28.11 6.60 -51.96
CA SER A 268 27.50 6.07 -50.75
C SER A 268 28.23 4.84 -50.23
N VAL A 269 28.02 4.56 -48.96
CA VAL A 269 28.47 3.35 -48.28
C VAL A 269 27.39 2.90 -47.32
N THR A 270 27.13 1.59 -47.31
CA THR A 270 26.19 0.95 -46.38
C THR A 270 26.97 0.02 -45.47
N PHE A 271 26.75 0.18 -44.17
CA PHE A 271 27.39 -0.61 -43.12
C PHE A 271 26.40 -1.52 -42.41
N ARG A 272 26.93 -2.60 -41.85
CA ARG A 272 26.26 -3.46 -40.88
C ARG A 272 27.19 -3.79 -39.72
N TRP A 273 26.61 -4.01 -38.54
CA TRP A 273 27.32 -4.48 -37.34
C TRP A 273 26.48 -5.53 -36.59
N ALA A 274 27.10 -6.21 -35.62
CA ALA A 274 26.41 -7.12 -34.72
C ALA A 274 25.62 -6.36 -33.66
N ALA A 275 24.42 -6.84 -33.33
CA ALA A 275 23.63 -6.27 -32.23
C ALA A 275 24.33 -6.51 -30.88
N ASN A 276 24.26 -5.51 -29.99
CA ASN A 276 24.61 -5.68 -28.58
C ASN A 276 23.71 -6.73 -27.89
N ASP A 277 24.15 -7.24 -26.74
CA ASP A 277 23.36 -8.18 -25.94
C ASP A 277 22.01 -7.56 -25.52
N ALA A 278 20.93 -8.35 -25.58
CA ALA A 278 19.59 -7.88 -25.30
C ALA A 278 19.44 -7.31 -23.87
N SER A 279 20.23 -7.81 -22.91
CA SER A 279 20.26 -7.30 -21.54
C SER A 279 20.82 -5.88 -21.42
N GLU A 280 21.59 -5.40 -22.40
CA GLU A 280 22.13 -4.04 -22.45
C GLU A 280 21.09 -2.99 -22.88
N LYS A 281 19.93 -3.42 -23.40
CA LYS A 281 18.77 -2.57 -23.75
C LYS A 281 19.12 -1.39 -24.67
N VAL A 282 19.92 -1.64 -25.71
CA VAL A 282 20.25 -0.62 -26.71
C VAL A 282 18.99 -0.14 -27.42
N THR A 283 18.83 1.19 -27.47
CA THR A 283 17.68 1.88 -28.06
C THR A 283 18.00 2.45 -29.45
N GLN A 284 19.25 2.83 -29.69
CA GLN A 284 19.73 3.35 -30.96
C GLN A 284 21.26 3.23 -31.09
N TYR A 285 21.75 3.42 -32.31
CA TYR A 285 23.16 3.54 -32.64
C TYR A 285 23.46 4.91 -33.26
N GLU A 286 24.62 5.47 -32.94
CA GLU A 286 25.15 6.70 -33.52
C GLU A 286 26.30 6.37 -34.49
N ILE A 287 26.25 6.91 -35.70
CA ILE A 287 27.27 6.68 -36.75
C ILE A 287 28.14 7.92 -36.86
N TYR A 288 29.45 7.71 -36.79
CA TYR A 288 30.46 8.76 -36.89
C TYR A 288 31.31 8.57 -38.14
N ARG A 289 31.48 9.63 -38.93
CA ARG A 289 32.39 9.72 -40.08
C ARG A 289 33.51 10.70 -39.75
N SER A 290 34.76 10.24 -39.71
CA SER A 290 35.94 11.03 -39.34
C SER A 290 35.74 11.82 -38.04
N GLY A 291 35.13 11.18 -37.04
CA GLY A 291 34.85 11.77 -35.73
C GLY A 291 33.58 12.64 -35.65
N ILE A 292 32.89 12.91 -36.75
CA ILE A 292 31.65 13.71 -36.77
C ILE A 292 30.44 12.78 -36.87
N ARG A 293 29.43 12.99 -36.02
CA ARG A 293 28.17 12.21 -36.08
C ARG A 293 27.40 12.56 -37.35
N VAL A 294 27.21 11.57 -38.23
CA VAL A 294 26.52 11.72 -39.52
C VAL A 294 25.10 11.16 -39.52
N GLY A 295 24.74 10.35 -38.52
CA GLY A 295 23.39 9.83 -38.40
C GLY A 295 23.14 8.97 -37.16
N VAL A 296 21.88 8.56 -37.01
CA VAL A 296 21.42 7.63 -35.98
C VAL A 296 20.46 6.61 -36.59
N THR A 297 20.36 5.43 -36.00
CA THR A 297 19.42 4.37 -36.42
C THR A 297 19.02 3.50 -35.24
N GLY A 298 17.80 2.96 -35.26
CA GLY A 298 17.35 1.94 -34.30
C GLY A 298 17.75 0.51 -34.70
N GLY A 299 18.18 0.30 -35.96
CA GLY A 299 18.62 -0.99 -36.48
C GLY A 299 20.13 -1.18 -36.41
N THR A 300 20.63 -2.30 -36.94
CA THR A 300 22.07 -2.60 -37.02
C THR A 300 22.68 -2.36 -38.40
N THR A 301 22.01 -1.53 -39.22
CA THR A 301 22.45 -1.13 -40.55
C THR A 301 22.27 0.37 -40.76
N PHE A 302 23.16 0.99 -41.53
CA PHE A 302 23.09 2.42 -41.89
C PHE A 302 23.72 2.68 -43.25
N SER A 303 23.11 3.56 -44.06
CA SER A 303 23.64 4.01 -45.34
C SER A 303 23.98 5.49 -45.28
N ASP A 304 25.24 5.82 -45.51
CA ASP A 304 25.73 7.19 -45.65
C ASP A 304 25.88 7.53 -47.14
N ALA A 305 25.21 8.58 -47.58
CA ALA A 305 25.12 8.98 -49.00
C ALA A 305 25.63 10.41 -49.22
N GLY A 306 25.80 10.80 -50.49
CA GLY A 306 26.33 12.12 -50.85
C GLY A 306 27.84 12.25 -50.66
N LEU A 307 28.56 11.12 -50.67
CA LEU A 307 30.01 11.08 -50.58
C LEU A 307 30.65 11.49 -51.91
N MET A 308 31.86 12.05 -51.83
CA MET A 308 32.71 12.25 -53.00
C MET A 308 33.34 10.93 -53.44
N ALA A 309 33.37 10.68 -54.75
CA ALA A 309 34.01 9.52 -55.36
C ALA A 309 35.52 9.49 -55.12
N ALA A 310 36.11 8.29 -55.20
CA ALA A 310 37.53 8.03 -54.95
C ALA A 310 38.09 8.65 -53.64
N THR A 311 37.23 8.90 -52.64
CA THR A 311 37.61 9.58 -51.40
C THR A 311 37.60 8.59 -50.24
N ARG A 312 38.63 8.67 -49.40
CA ARG A 312 38.78 7.83 -48.21
C ARG A 312 38.01 8.45 -47.04
N TYR A 313 37.18 7.65 -46.39
CA TYR A 313 36.43 7.98 -45.19
C TYR A 313 36.71 6.94 -44.10
N GLU A 314 36.57 7.35 -42.84
CA GLU A 314 36.72 6.48 -41.68
C GLU A 314 35.44 6.51 -40.86
N TYR A 315 34.95 5.33 -40.45
CA TYR A 315 33.67 5.18 -39.77
C TYR A 315 33.78 4.43 -38.46
N GLN A 316 32.97 4.85 -37.49
CA GLN A 316 32.77 4.18 -36.20
C GLN A 316 31.28 4.22 -35.81
N VAL A 317 30.88 3.27 -34.97
CA VAL A 317 29.52 3.20 -34.43
C VAL A 317 29.57 3.18 -32.90
N LYS A 318 28.62 3.87 -32.25
CA LYS A 318 28.39 3.81 -30.81
C LYS A 318 26.96 3.35 -30.52
N ALA A 319 26.75 2.57 -29.47
CA ALA A 319 25.43 2.15 -29.00
C ALA A 319 24.94 3.07 -27.86
N VAL A 320 23.62 3.26 -27.76
CA VAL A 320 22.99 4.13 -26.76
C VAL A 320 21.84 3.41 -26.07
N ASN A 321 21.80 3.46 -24.74
CA ASN A 321 20.66 3.06 -23.93
C ASN A 321 20.25 4.17 -22.95
N ALA A 322 19.33 3.87 -22.02
CA ALA A 322 18.82 4.83 -21.03
C ALA A 322 19.90 5.38 -20.08
N VAL A 323 21.06 4.73 -19.98
CA VAL A 323 22.16 5.10 -19.06
C VAL A 323 23.18 5.97 -19.79
N GLY A 324 23.39 5.73 -21.07
CA GLY A 324 24.21 6.58 -21.92
C GLY A 324 24.78 5.88 -23.15
N THR A 325 25.85 6.47 -23.68
CA THR A 325 26.51 6.03 -24.92
C THR A 325 27.76 5.20 -24.62
N SER A 326 27.96 4.13 -25.41
CA SER A 326 29.14 3.25 -25.36
C SER A 326 30.42 3.94 -25.84
N ASP A 327 31.55 3.25 -25.66
CA ASP A 327 32.76 3.52 -26.44
C ASP A 327 32.51 3.26 -27.94
N ALA A 328 33.35 3.83 -28.80
CA ALA A 328 33.29 3.61 -30.24
C ALA A 328 33.74 2.20 -30.62
N SER A 329 33.12 1.63 -31.65
CA SER A 329 33.63 0.43 -32.33
C SER A 329 35.07 0.66 -32.83
N PRO A 330 35.82 -0.43 -33.14
CA PRO A 330 36.98 -0.32 -34.03
C PRO A 330 36.60 0.45 -35.30
N SER A 331 37.50 1.31 -35.78
CA SER A 331 37.25 2.08 -36.98
C SER A 331 37.43 1.25 -38.24
N ILE A 332 36.61 1.52 -39.25
CA ILE A 332 36.78 0.99 -40.60
C ILE A 332 37.05 2.13 -41.57
N ALA A 333 38.10 2.00 -42.38
CA ALA A 333 38.38 2.93 -43.45
C ALA A 333 37.92 2.35 -44.80
N VAL A 334 37.19 3.15 -45.55
CA VAL A 334 36.69 2.80 -46.89
C VAL A 334 37.04 3.91 -47.87
N THR A 335 37.38 3.53 -49.09
CA THR A 335 37.52 4.47 -50.20
C THR A 335 36.36 4.21 -51.15
N THR A 336 35.45 5.18 -51.30
CA THR A 336 34.35 5.09 -52.27
C THR A 336 34.89 4.75 -53.65
N LEU A 337 34.08 4.07 -54.47
CA LEU A 337 34.50 3.70 -55.81
C LEU A 337 34.88 4.94 -56.64
N GLY A 338 35.76 4.74 -57.60
CA GLY A 338 35.99 5.73 -58.64
C GLY A 338 34.72 5.95 -59.45
N GLU A 339 34.65 7.09 -60.10
CA GLU A 339 33.61 7.35 -61.08
C GLU A 339 33.69 6.35 -62.22
N SER A 340 32.55 5.72 -62.56
CA SER A 340 32.52 4.81 -63.70
C SER A 340 32.71 5.63 -64.99
N PRO A 341 33.70 5.31 -65.84
CA PRO A 341 33.90 6.00 -67.12
C PRO A 341 32.79 5.72 -68.15
N GLN A 342 31.84 4.82 -67.85
CA GLN A 342 30.64 4.61 -68.67
C GLN A 342 29.58 5.68 -68.37
N GLY A 343 29.82 6.90 -68.85
CA GLY A 343 28.76 7.86 -69.06
C GLY A 343 28.16 7.72 -70.45
N ASP A 344 26.82 7.75 -70.56
CA ASP A 344 26.16 7.90 -71.86
C ASP A 344 26.75 9.10 -72.62
N THR A 345 26.78 9.03 -73.95
CA THR A 345 27.18 10.19 -74.73
C THR A 345 26.24 11.35 -74.46
N TRP A 346 26.80 12.52 -74.13
CA TRP A 346 26.01 13.72 -73.91
C TRP A 346 25.13 14.00 -75.12
N THR A 347 23.85 14.28 -74.88
CA THR A 347 22.82 14.44 -75.89
C THR A 347 22.01 15.68 -75.56
N SER A 348 21.91 16.61 -76.52
CA SER A 348 21.07 17.79 -76.38
C SER A 348 19.61 17.40 -76.16
N GLY A 349 18.92 18.08 -75.24
CA GLY A 349 17.53 17.82 -74.86
C GLY A 349 17.34 16.77 -73.77
N LYS A 350 18.38 16.03 -73.37
CA LYS A 350 18.31 15.08 -72.23
C LYS A 350 18.39 15.84 -70.90
N ALA A 351 17.62 15.39 -69.91
CA ALA A 351 17.74 15.85 -68.53
C ALA A 351 18.86 15.08 -67.81
N TYR A 352 19.73 15.81 -67.13
CA TYR A 352 20.86 15.29 -66.39
C TYR A 352 20.73 15.62 -64.90
N GLY A 353 20.98 14.62 -64.04
CA GLY A 353 21.02 14.80 -62.58
C GLY A 353 22.40 15.26 -62.09
N VAL A 354 22.47 15.86 -60.89
CA VAL A 354 23.76 16.17 -60.25
C VAL A 354 24.54 14.87 -60.03
N GLY A 355 25.81 14.86 -60.43
CA GLY A 355 26.68 13.69 -60.37
C GLY A 355 26.55 12.73 -61.55
N GLU A 356 25.62 12.95 -62.49
CA GLU A 356 25.54 12.13 -63.70
C GLU A 356 26.79 12.33 -64.56
N ILE A 357 27.35 11.22 -65.04
CA ILE A 357 28.56 11.20 -65.85
C ILE A 357 28.18 11.03 -67.31
N VAL A 358 28.76 11.85 -68.18
CA VAL A 358 28.57 11.76 -69.63
C VAL A 358 29.91 11.75 -70.36
N THR A 359 29.91 11.17 -71.55
CA THR A 359 31.04 11.27 -72.48
C THR A 359 30.74 12.34 -73.54
N TYR A 360 31.68 13.25 -73.80
CA TYR A 360 31.55 14.26 -74.84
C TYR A 360 32.91 14.62 -75.44
N LYS A 361 33.04 14.53 -76.77
CA LYS A 361 34.31 14.78 -77.50
C LYS A 361 35.54 14.08 -76.91
N GLY A 362 35.39 12.82 -76.48
CA GLY A 362 36.48 12.02 -75.92
C GLY A 362 36.91 12.39 -74.50
N GLY A 363 36.25 13.35 -73.85
CA GLY A 363 36.39 13.61 -72.42
C GLY A 363 35.18 13.09 -71.64
N THR A 364 35.39 12.85 -70.36
CA THR A 364 34.33 12.46 -69.42
C THR A 364 34.02 13.63 -68.50
N TYR A 365 32.72 13.92 -68.32
CA TYR A 365 32.25 15.07 -67.56
C TYR A 365 31.20 14.68 -66.53
N ARG A 366 31.29 15.28 -65.34
CA ARG A 366 30.32 15.18 -64.26
C ARG A 366 29.37 16.37 -64.29
N CYS A 367 28.07 16.11 -64.25
CA CYS A 367 27.04 17.14 -64.11
C CYS A 367 27.10 17.75 -62.69
N LEU A 368 27.26 19.06 -62.59
CA LEU A 368 27.37 19.79 -61.31
C LEU A 368 26.01 20.31 -60.81
N GLN A 369 25.07 20.53 -61.72
CA GLN A 369 23.74 21.06 -61.43
C GLN A 369 22.71 20.34 -62.29
N ALA A 370 21.60 19.89 -61.71
CA ALA A 370 20.57 19.21 -62.49
C ALA A 370 19.96 20.17 -63.53
N HIS A 371 19.91 19.75 -64.80
CA HIS A 371 19.42 20.58 -65.89
C HIS A 371 18.97 19.75 -67.09
N THR A 372 18.16 20.35 -67.97
CA THR A 372 17.91 19.81 -69.32
C THR A 372 18.91 20.43 -70.28
N ALA A 373 19.74 19.60 -70.93
CA ALA A 373 20.79 20.08 -71.82
C ALA A 373 20.21 20.80 -73.04
N ILE A 374 20.80 21.93 -73.39
CA ILE A 374 20.52 22.66 -74.65
C ILE A 374 21.79 22.70 -75.51
N PRO A 375 21.70 23.02 -76.82
CA PRO A 375 22.84 22.97 -77.73
C PRO A 375 24.05 23.83 -77.31
N SER A 376 23.84 24.89 -76.53
CA SER A 376 24.91 25.78 -76.03
C SER A 376 25.47 25.37 -74.67
N TRP A 377 24.91 24.35 -74.01
CA TRP A 377 25.34 23.85 -72.70
C TRP A 377 26.16 22.57 -72.81
N THR A 378 27.12 22.55 -73.75
CA THR A 378 27.96 21.37 -73.95
C THR A 378 28.96 21.21 -72.80
N PRO A 379 29.34 19.96 -72.46
CA PRO A 379 30.20 19.70 -71.30
C PRO A 379 31.59 20.35 -71.35
N ASP A 380 32.13 20.58 -72.55
CA ASP A 380 33.47 21.16 -72.76
C ASP A 380 33.55 22.67 -72.53
N ILE A 381 32.42 23.41 -72.60
CA ILE A 381 32.42 24.88 -72.51
C ILE A 381 31.61 25.43 -71.34
N THR A 382 30.80 24.59 -70.69
CA THR A 382 29.85 25.04 -69.66
C THR A 382 30.28 24.59 -68.27
N ALA A 383 31.40 25.13 -67.78
CA ALA A 383 32.02 24.72 -66.50
C ALA A 383 31.11 24.89 -65.27
N ALA A 384 30.07 25.74 -65.35
CA ALA A 384 29.07 25.88 -64.28
C ALA A 384 28.15 24.66 -64.15
N LEU A 385 27.95 23.92 -65.25
CA LEU A 385 27.09 22.74 -65.31
C LEU A 385 27.87 21.43 -65.39
N TRP A 386 29.14 21.47 -65.83
CA TRP A 386 29.94 20.28 -66.11
C TRP A 386 31.37 20.42 -65.58
N GLN A 387 31.87 19.39 -64.92
CA GLN A 387 33.27 19.26 -64.51
C GLN A 387 33.93 18.15 -65.31
N LYS A 388 35.04 18.44 -66.00
CA LYS A 388 35.85 17.40 -66.65
C LYS A 388 36.52 16.53 -65.58
N ILE A 389 36.39 15.21 -65.71
CA ILE A 389 36.91 14.23 -64.73
C ILE A 389 37.99 13.31 -65.32
N SER A 390 38.02 13.10 -66.64
CA SER A 390 39.14 12.47 -67.37
C SER A 390 39.22 12.94 -68.82
#